data_AF-G6YI97-F1
#
_entry.id   AF-G6YI97-F1
#
_cell.length_a   1.000
_cell.length_b   1.000
_cell.length_c   1.000
_cell.angle_alpha   90.00
_cell.angle_beta   90.00
_cell.angle_gamma   90.00
#
_symmetry.space_group_name_H-M   'P 1'
#
loop_
_entity.id
_entity.type
_entity.pdbx_description
1 polymer ?
#
loop_
_entity_poly.entity_id
_entity_poly.type
_entity_poly.pdbx_seq_one_letter_code
_entity_poly.pdbx_strand_id
1 'polypeptide(L)'
;GYVQNEVTRESYIGHVAAGRLATSKGCRLSDDDRVRAAIIERLMCDLEADVPAICAAHGSDTIRLLDSAKGLAMLAEDGIVDIEKGFIRVRPEHRFVVRSVAAAFDSFLDRIVP
;
A
#
# COMPACT_ATOMS: atom_id res chain seq x y z
N GLY A 1 6.20 -9.07 6.13
CA GLY A 1 7.23 -9.14 5.08
C GLY A 1 6.72 -10.07 4.00
N TYR A 2 7.16 -9.88 2.77
CA TYR A 2 6.82 -10.75 1.66
C TYR A 2 8.03 -11.62 1.29
N VAL A 3 7.77 -12.83 0.81
CA VAL A 3 8.79 -13.68 0.22
C VAL A 3 8.27 -14.22 -1.09
N GLN A 4 9.16 -14.33 -2.07
CA GLN A 4 8.85 -14.85 -3.39
C GLN A 4 9.69 -16.08 -3.63
N ASN A 5 9.06 -17.14 -4.11
CA ASN A 5 9.78 -18.29 -4.61
C ASN A 5 10.42 -18.02 -5.98
N GLU A 6 11.25 -18.94 -6.44
CA GLU A 6 11.75 -18.96 -7.82
C GLU A 6 10.60 -18.80 -8.82
N VAL A 7 10.77 -17.89 -9.78
CA VAL A 7 9.74 -17.59 -10.80
C VAL A 7 9.65 -18.72 -11.82
N THR A 8 10.80 -19.29 -12.18
CA THR A 8 10.86 -20.38 -13.15
C THR A 8 10.57 -21.71 -12.47
N ARG A 9 9.79 -22.53 -13.16
CA ARG A 9 9.41 -23.85 -12.67
C ARG A 9 10.62 -24.77 -12.53
N GLU A 10 11.59 -24.70 -13.45
CA GLU A 10 12.80 -25.52 -13.36
C GLU A 10 13.60 -25.24 -12.08
N SER A 11 13.88 -23.96 -11.80
CA SER A 11 14.65 -23.57 -10.61
C SER A 11 13.91 -23.94 -9.32
N TYR A 12 12.60 -23.69 -9.27
CA TYR A 12 11.77 -24.07 -8.13
C TYR A 12 11.89 -25.57 -7.81
N ILE A 13 11.68 -26.42 -8.82
CA ILE A 13 11.75 -27.88 -8.67
C ILE A 13 13.15 -28.33 -8.26
N GLY A 14 14.20 -27.76 -8.88
CA GLY A 14 15.58 -28.10 -8.57
C GLY A 14 15.95 -27.81 -7.10
N HIS A 15 15.48 -26.70 -6.54
CA HIS A 15 15.70 -26.37 -5.13
C HIS A 15 14.99 -27.35 -4.20
N VAL A 16 13.71 -27.63 -4.46
CA VAL A 16 12.90 -28.55 -3.64
C VAL A 16 13.46 -29.97 -3.69
N ALA A 17 13.81 -30.48 -4.88
CA ALA A 17 14.39 -31.81 -5.06
C ALA A 17 15.73 -31.98 -4.33
N ALA A 18 16.47 -30.88 -4.14
CA ALA A 18 17.71 -30.86 -3.38
C ALA A 18 17.50 -30.59 -1.87
N GLY A 19 16.26 -30.62 -1.37
CA GLY A 19 15.93 -30.41 0.05
C GLY A 19 16.14 -28.96 0.53
N ARG A 20 16.17 -27.98 -0.38
CA ARG A 20 16.33 -26.56 -0.05
C ARG A 20 15.03 -25.79 -0.23
N LEU A 21 14.90 -24.66 0.46
CA LEU A 21 13.84 -23.69 0.18
C LEU A 21 14.06 -23.07 -1.21
N ALA A 22 12.97 -22.92 -1.95
CA ALA A 22 12.96 -22.30 -3.28
C ALA A 22 12.70 -20.79 -3.20
N THR A 23 12.94 -20.15 -2.06
CA THR A 23 12.78 -18.71 -1.89
C THR A 23 13.90 -17.96 -2.63
N SER A 24 13.53 -17.08 -3.54
CA SER A 24 14.44 -16.30 -4.40
C SER A 24 14.56 -14.85 -3.97
N LYS A 25 13.48 -14.26 -3.42
CA LYS A 25 13.44 -12.87 -2.95
C LYS A 25 12.71 -12.75 -1.64
N GLY A 26 13.14 -11.78 -0.83
CA GLY A 26 12.45 -11.36 0.39
C GLY A 26 12.31 -9.85 0.43
N CYS A 27 11.18 -9.36 0.92
CA CYS A 27 10.92 -7.97 1.21
C CYS A 27 10.52 -7.83 2.68
N ARG A 28 11.41 -7.25 3.48
CA ARG A 28 11.08 -6.88 4.85
C ARG A 28 10.31 -5.57 4.82
N LEU A 29 9.10 -5.58 5.38
CA LEU A 29 8.31 -4.37 5.57
C LEU A 29 8.83 -3.61 6.78
N SER A 30 9.12 -2.33 6.58
CA SER A 30 9.31 -1.36 7.66
C SER A 30 7.98 -1.07 8.36
N ASP A 31 8.03 -0.36 9.47
CA ASP A 31 6.80 0.04 10.18
C ASP A 31 5.99 1.03 9.35
N ASP A 32 6.65 1.92 8.60
CA ASP A 32 6.02 2.83 7.63
C ASP A 32 5.27 2.06 6.53
N ASP A 33 5.91 1.02 5.97
CA ASP A 33 5.30 0.17 4.94
C ASP A 33 4.04 -0.54 5.46
N ARG A 34 4.02 -0.92 6.74
CA ARG A 34 2.87 -1.59 7.36
C ARG A 34 1.67 -0.65 7.50
N VAL A 35 1.91 0.60 7.91
CA VAL A 35 0.83 1.59 8.05
C VAL A 35 0.26 1.94 6.68
N ARG A 36 1.13 2.16 5.69
CA ARG A 36 0.71 2.41 4.30
C ARG A 36 -0.07 1.24 3.72
N ALA A 37 0.40 0.02 3.91
CA ALA A 37 -0.31 -1.18 3.46
C ALA A 37 -1.72 -1.28 4.07
N ALA A 38 -1.88 -0.97 5.35
CA ALA A 38 -3.20 -0.96 6.00
C ALA A 38 -4.14 0.11 5.41
N ILE A 39 -3.64 1.32 5.16
CA ILE A 39 -4.43 2.39 4.50
C ILE A 39 -4.84 1.96 3.09
N ILE A 40 -3.89 1.47 2.30
CA ILE A 40 -4.12 0.99 0.92
C ILE A 40 -5.15 -0.14 0.92
N GLU A 41 -5.04 -1.09 1.84
CA GLU A 41 -5.99 -2.21 1.96
C GLU A 41 -7.41 -1.71 2.24
N ARG A 42 -7.58 -0.81 3.22
CA ARG A 42 -8.90 -0.23 3.54
C ARG A 42 -9.49 0.53 2.35
N LEU A 43 -8.70 1.35 1.66
CA LEU A 43 -9.16 2.03 0.44
C LEU A 43 -9.57 1.05 -0.66
N MET A 44 -8.80 -0.02 -0.88
CA MET A 44 -9.06 -0.98 -1.95
C MET A 44 -10.24 -1.92 -1.65
N CYS A 45 -10.47 -2.25 -0.39
CA CYS A 45 -11.54 -3.16 0.03
C CYS A 45 -12.85 -2.44 0.36
N ASP A 46 -12.75 -1.31 1.07
CA ASP A 46 -13.89 -0.63 1.69
C ASP A 46 -14.21 0.71 1.01
N LEU A 47 -13.37 1.18 0.07
CA LEU A 47 -13.42 2.52 -0.53
C LEU A 47 -13.26 3.67 0.46
N GLU A 48 -12.82 3.38 1.69
CA GLU A 48 -12.59 4.37 2.72
C GLU A 48 -11.48 3.96 3.68
N ALA A 49 -10.86 4.94 4.33
CA ALA A 49 -9.82 4.71 5.34
C ALA A 49 -9.82 5.82 6.39
N ASP A 50 -9.89 5.43 7.66
CA ASP A 50 -9.61 6.31 8.80
C ASP A 50 -8.09 6.33 9.05
N VAL A 51 -7.39 7.26 8.38
CA VAL A 51 -5.93 7.36 8.49
C VAL A 51 -5.48 7.63 9.93
N PRO A 52 -6.10 8.56 10.70
CA PRO A 52 -5.77 8.75 12.12
C PRO A 52 -5.87 7.46 12.95
N ALA A 53 -6.97 6.71 12.82
CA ALA A 53 -7.17 5.48 13.59
C ALA A 53 -6.13 4.41 13.24
N ILE A 54 -5.84 4.25 11.94
CA ILE A 54 -4.81 3.31 11.46
C ILE A 54 -3.42 3.73 11.98
N CYS A 55 -3.08 5.02 11.89
CA CYS A 55 -1.82 5.54 12.40
C CYS A 55 -1.67 5.29 13.91
N ALA A 56 -2.73 5.54 14.69
CA ALA A 56 -2.72 5.30 16.14
C ALA A 56 -2.50 3.81 16.48
N ALA A 57 -3.18 2.90 15.77
CA ALA A 57 -3.03 1.45 15.96
C ALA A 57 -1.61 0.95 15.65
N HIS A 58 -0.88 1.66 14.79
CA HIS A 58 0.49 1.33 14.39
C HIS A 58 1.57 2.19 15.06
N GLY A 59 1.20 3.15 15.93
CA GLY A 59 2.15 4.06 16.57
C GLY A 59 2.84 5.02 15.60
N SER A 60 2.19 5.40 14.50
CA SER A 60 2.71 6.32 13.49
C SER A 60 2.10 7.72 13.59
N ASP A 61 2.85 8.72 13.12
CA ASP A 61 2.36 10.09 12.96
C ASP A 61 1.42 10.21 11.75
N THR A 62 0.20 10.67 12.01
CA THR A 62 -0.84 10.88 11.00
C THR A 62 -0.53 12.05 10.07
N ILE A 63 -0.02 13.16 10.61
CA ILE A 63 0.24 14.39 9.84
C ILE A 63 1.33 14.09 8.82
N ARG A 64 2.44 13.47 9.26
CA ARG A 64 3.52 13.03 8.38
C ARG A 64 3.02 12.13 7.24
N LEU A 65 2.08 11.22 7.52
CA LEU A 65 1.56 10.31 6.50
C LEU A 65 0.67 11.03 5.48
N LEU A 66 -0.23 11.89 5.94
CA LEU A 66 -1.09 12.70 5.06
C LEU A 66 -0.27 13.67 4.20
N ASP A 67 0.76 14.32 4.77
CA ASP A 67 1.67 15.20 4.03
C ASP A 67 2.47 14.45 2.95
N SER A 68 2.77 13.17 3.20
CA SER A 68 3.45 12.32 2.23
C SER A 68 2.53 11.79 1.12
N ALA A 69 1.21 11.94 1.27
CA ALA A 69 0.23 11.39 0.34
C ALA A 69 0.07 12.27 -0.91
N LYS A 70 1.06 12.23 -1.80
CA LYS A 70 1.12 13.08 -3.00
C LYS A 70 -0.11 12.86 -3.89
N GLY A 71 -0.67 13.95 -4.40
CA GLY A 71 -1.83 13.93 -5.29
C GLY A 71 -3.17 13.76 -4.59
N LEU A 72 -3.21 13.43 -3.29
CA LEU A 72 -4.46 13.26 -2.55
C LEU A 72 -5.31 14.55 -2.53
N ALA A 73 -4.67 15.72 -2.39
CA ALA A 73 -5.35 17.01 -2.44
C ALA A 73 -5.98 17.28 -3.83
N MET A 74 -5.27 16.97 -4.92
CA MET A 74 -5.82 17.11 -6.27
C MET A 74 -7.02 16.19 -6.51
N LEU A 75 -6.94 14.94 -6.02
CA LEU A 75 -8.07 14.00 -6.10
C LEU A 75 -9.29 14.50 -5.31
N ALA A 76 -9.08 15.24 -4.22
CA ALA A 76 -10.16 15.86 -3.47
C ALA A 76 -10.76 17.06 -4.24
N GLU A 77 -9.91 17.90 -4.85
CA GLU A 77 -10.32 19.03 -5.70
C GLU A 77 -11.12 18.56 -6.92
N ASP A 78 -10.73 17.45 -7.54
CA ASP A 78 -11.44 16.79 -8.64
C ASP A 78 -12.73 16.09 -8.19
N GLY A 79 -13.04 16.10 -6.89
CA GLY A 79 -14.22 15.47 -6.32
C GLY A 79 -14.17 13.94 -6.31
N ILE A 80 -13.01 13.32 -6.54
CA ILE A 80 -12.86 11.86 -6.53
C ILE A 80 -12.91 11.30 -5.11
N VAL A 81 -12.37 12.04 -4.15
CA VAL A 81 -12.37 11.67 -2.73
C VAL A 81 -12.96 12.78 -1.86
N ASP A 82 -13.66 12.36 -0.80
CA ASP A 82 -13.99 13.22 0.34
C ASP A 82 -12.93 13.01 1.42
N ILE A 83 -12.45 14.11 2.00
CA ILE A 83 -11.49 14.08 3.12
C ILE A 83 -12.05 14.90 4.27
N GLU A 84 -12.27 14.26 5.41
CA GLU A 84 -12.72 14.92 6.63
C GLU A 84 -11.86 14.46 7.82
N LYS A 85 -11.08 15.38 8.40
CA LYS A 85 -10.23 15.11 9.58
C LYS A 85 -9.31 13.89 9.43
N GLY A 86 -8.84 13.63 8.20
CA GLY A 86 -7.98 12.47 7.88
C GLY A 86 -8.75 11.18 7.57
N PHE A 87 -10.09 11.18 7.68
CA PHE A 87 -10.92 10.15 7.09
C PHE A 87 -11.04 10.39 5.59
N ILE A 88 -10.72 9.38 4.80
CA ILE A 88 -10.71 9.46 3.33
C ILE A 88 -11.78 8.52 2.81
N ARG A 89 -12.62 9.01 1.89
CA ARG A 89 -13.64 8.19 1.22
C ARG A 89 -13.59 8.42 -0.28
N VAL A 90 -13.44 7.36 -1.05
CA VAL A 90 -13.59 7.40 -2.50
C VAL A 90 -15.08 7.48 -2.81
N ARG A 91 -15.50 8.46 -3.62
CA ARG A 91 -16.91 8.54 -4.00
C ARG A 91 -17.31 7.31 -4.83
N PRO A 92 -18.49 6.71 -4.61
CA PRO A 92 -18.89 5.47 -5.27
C PRO A 92 -18.85 5.52 -6.81
N GLU A 93 -19.21 6.64 -7.40
CA GLU A 93 -19.16 6.91 -8.84
C GLU A 93 -17.73 6.87 -9.40
N HIS A 94 -16.72 7.10 -8.56
CA HIS A 94 -15.30 7.09 -8.89
C HIS A 94 -14.58 5.82 -8.40
N ARG A 95 -15.30 4.77 -7.96
CA ARG A 95 -14.69 3.52 -7.47
C ARG A 95 -13.68 2.88 -8.44
N PHE A 96 -13.82 3.11 -9.74
CA PHE A 96 -12.93 2.55 -10.76
C PHE A 96 -11.51 3.16 -10.72
N VAL A 97 -11.33 4.35 -10.12
CA VAL A 97 -10.03 4.99 -9.91
C VAL A 97 -9.44 4.76 -8.51
N VAL A 98 -10.00 3.83 -7.71
CA VAL A 98 -9.51 3.53 -6.35
C VAL A 98 -8.00 3.24 -6.30
N ARG A 99 -7.45 2.61 -7.34
CA ARG A 99 -6.01 2.35 -7.43
C ARG A 99 -5.18 3.63 -7.50
N SER A 100 -5.68 4.68 -8.14
CA SER A 100 -5.02 5.99 -8.19
C SER A 100 -5.05 6.68 -6.83
N VAL A 101 -6.15 6.52 -6.07
CA VAL A 101 -6.24 7.03 -4.69
C VAL A 101 -5.27 6.28 -3.77
N ALA A 102 -5.26 4.95 -3.85
CA ALA A 102 -4.36 4.10 -3.06
C ALA A 102 -2.87 4.39 -3.37
N ALA A 103 -2.55 4.64 -4.64
CA ALA A 103 -1.21 5.02 -5.08
C ALA A 103 -0.67 6.29 -4.42
N ALA A 104 -1.54 7.22 -3.98
CA ALA A 104 -1.11 8.39 -3.22
C ALA A 104 -0.39 8.00 -1.92
N PHE A 105 -0.71 6.84 -1.34
CA PHE A 105 -0.08 6.32 -0.13
C PHE A 105 1.10 5.39 -0.38
N ASP A 106 1.39 5.03 -1.64
CA ASP A 106 2.44 4.09 -1.99
C ASP A 106 3.81 4.78 -2.09
N SER A 107 4.70 4.48 -1.14
CA SER A 107 6.06 5.03 -1.08
C SER A 107 7.02 4.40 -2.10
N PHE A 108 6.65 3.28 -2.74
CA PHE A 108 7.50 2.59 -3.71
C PHE A 108 7.29 3.08 -5.14
N LEU A 109 6.22 3.83 -5.41
CA LEU A 109 5.90 4.34 -6.75
C LEU A 109 6.94 5.35 -7.28
N ASP A 110 7.52 6.15 -6.38
CA ASP A 110 8.62 7.08 -6.69
C ASP A 110 10.01 6.43 -6.61
N ARG A 111 10.09 5.15 -6.21
CA ARG A 111 11.36 4.45 -6.03
C ARG A 111 11.79 3.82 -7.34
N ILE A 112 12.59 4.55 -8.12
CA ILE A 112 13.37 3.96 -9.21
C ILE A 112 14.36 2.99 -8.56
N VAL A 113 14.07 1.69 -8.63
CA VAL A 113 15.01 0.64 -8.25
C VAL A 113 15.96 0.45 -9.43
N PRO A 114 17.29 0.65 -9.27
CA PRO A 114 18.26 0.35 -10.32
C PRO A 114 18.36 -1.14 -10.63
#